data_AF-A0A8S9NH25-F1
#
_entry.id   AF-A0A8S9NH25-F1
#
_cell.length_a   1.000
_cell.length_b   1.000
_cell.length_c   1.000
_cell.angle_alpha   90.00
_cell.angle_beta   90.00
_cell.angle_gamma   90.00
#
_symmetry.space_group_name_H-M   'P 1'
#
loop_
_entity.id
_entity.type
_entity.pdbx_description
1 polymer ?
#
loop_
_entity_poly.entity_id
_entity_poly.type
_entity_poly.pdbx_seq_one_letter_code
_entity_poly.pdbx_strand_id
1 'polypeptide(L)'
;MHGRRSFVGISSKLEASFESWSWALESMKNLHFNAIIFASNDHDIISAITKPSAWPSLKFYSSNLLAWLHDIVDWKAQFHSYHDIIGAKLIAKSVIKENLFQSYIAVGFPSWLSNLFV
;
A
#
# COMPACT_ATOMS: atom_id res chain seq x y z
N MET A 1 4.22 -5.51 13.29
CA MET A 1 4.02 -6.61 12.32
C MET A 1 4.37 -6.07 10.94
N HIS A 2 5.29 -6.71 10.21
CA HIS A 2 5.63 -6.33 8.84
C HIS A 2 5.12 -7.40 7.88
N GLY A 3 4.56 -6.99 6.76
CA GLY A 3 4.08 -7.89 5.70
C GLY A 3 4.74 -7.57 4.37
N ARG A 4 4.70 -8.54 3.45
CA ARG A 4 5.10 -8.36 2.06
C ARG A 4 4.29 -9.29 1.16
N ARG A 5 3.83 -8.76 0.03
CA ARG A 5 3.19 -9.51 -1.05
C ARG A 5 3.76 -9.05 -2.39
N SER A 6 4.09 -10.00 -3.26
CA SER A 6 4.45 -9.73 -4.65
C SER A 6 3.25 -9.98 -5.56
N PHE A 7 3.07 -9.14 -6.57
CA PHE A 7 2.04 -9.30 -7.60
C PHE A 7 2.70 -9.63 -8.94
N VAL A 8 2.01 -10.42 -9.76
CA VAL A 8 2.42 -10.78 -11.12
C VAL A 8 1.40 -10.24 -12.11
N GLY A 9 1.79 -10.05 -13.37
CA GLY A 9 0.88 -9.57 -14.42
C GLY A 9 0.57 -8.07 -14.36
N ILE A 10 1.32 -7.30 -13.57
CA ILE A 10 1.14 -5.85 -13.47
C ILE A 10 1.72 -5.15 -14.71
N SER A 11 0.87 -4.41 -15.41
CA SER A 11 1.17 -3.78 -16.69
C SER A 11 1.52 -2.29 -16.58
N SER A 12 1.17 -1.65 -15.46
CA SER A 12 1.38 -0.21 -15.27
C SER A 12 1.68 0.17 -13.81
N LYS A 13 2.26 1.36 -13.63
CA LYS A 13 2.47 1.94 -12.29
C LYS A 13 1.15 2.17 -11.54
N LEU A 14 0.10 2.58 -12.26
CA LEU A 14 -1.21 2.82 -11.68
C LEU A 14 -1.83 1.52 -11.13
N GLU A 15 -1.73 0.44 -11.91
CA GLU A 15 -2.17 -0.90 -11.51
C GLU A 15 -1.35 -1.43 -10.32
N ALA A 16 -0.01 -1.28 -10.35
CA ALA A 16 0.85 -1.61 -9.20
C ALA A 16 0.42 -0.87 -7.93
N SER A 17 0.08 0.42 -8.05
CA SER A 17 -0.36 1.22 -6.93
C SER A 17 -1.72 0.76 -6.41
N PHE A 18 -2.67 0.52 -7.31
CA PHE A 18 -3.98 0.02 -6.94
C PHE A 18 -3.93 -1.31 -6.20
N GLU A 19 -3.13 -2.28 -6.67
CA GLU A 19 -2.93 -3.56 -5.99
C GLU A 19 -2.25 -3.40 -4.62
N SER A 20 -1.27 -2.51 -4.54
CA SER A 20 -0.60 -2.19 -3.28
C SER A 20 -1.56 -1.60 -2.24
N TRP A 21 -2.41 -0.66 -2.66
CA TRP A 21 -3.46 -0.06 -1.82
C TRP A 21 -4.51 -1.10 -1.41
N SER A 22 -5.00 -1.89 -2.37
CA SER A 22 -6.01 -2.92 -2.12
C SER A 22 -5.53 -3.93 -1.08
N TRP A 23 -4.29 -4.38 -1.19
CA TRP A 23 -3.72 -5.31 -0.22
C TRP A 23 -3.46 -4.67 1.15
N ALA A 24 -3.03 -3.40 1.20
CA ALA A 24 -2.90 -2.69 2.47
C ALA A 24 -4.26 -2.58 3.19
N LEU A 25 -5.32 -2.23 2.47
CA LEU A 25 -6.68 -2.14 3.00
C LEU A 25 -7.21 -3.50 3.47
N GLU A 26 -7.10 -4.53 2.64
CA GLU A 26 -7.46 -5.91 2.97
C GLU A 26 -6.72 -6.38 4.24
N SER A 27 -5.41 -6.13 4.32
CA SER A 27 -4.59 -6.52 5.46
C SER A 27 -5.05 -5.84 6.74
N MET A 28 -5.30 -4.52 6.70
CA MET A 28 -5.73 -3.80 7.88
C MET A 28 -7.12 -4.24 8.37
N LYS A 29 -8.03 -4.52 7.43
CA LYS A 29 -9.36 -5.09 7.72
C LYS A 29 -9.25 -6.47 8.37
N ASN A 30 -8.44 -7.36 7.81
CA ASN A 30 -8.22 -8.71 8.34
C ASN A 30 -7.53 -8.72 9.71
N LEU A 31 -6.77 -7.67 10.03
CA LEU A 31 -6.15 -7.44 11.34
C LEU A 31 -7.06 -6.69 12.32
N HIS A 32 -8.28 -6.34 11.91
CA HIS A 32 -9.26 -5.61 12.71
C HIS A 32 -8.79 -4.24 13.21
N PHE A 33 -7.91 -3.57 12.46
CA PHE A 33 -7.56 -2.19 12.73
C PHE A 33 -8.64 -1.26 12.21
N ASN A 34 -9.16 -0.39 13.11
CA ASN A 34 -10.28 0.49 12.79
C ASN A 34 -9.91 1.99 12.80
N ALA A 35 -8.69 2.34 13.20
CA ALA A 35 -8.17 3.71 13.22
C ALA A 35 -6.78 3.74 12.56
N ILE A 36 -6.70 4.19 11.30
CA ILE A 36 -5.52 3.97 10.45
C ILE A 36 -5.12 5.23 9.66
N ILE A 37 -3.81 5.47 9.56
CA ILE A 37 -3.25 6.43 8.61
C ILE A 37 -2.53 5.66 7.51
N PHE A 38 -3.01 5.78 6.28
CA PHE A 38 -2.37 5.26 5.08
C PHE A 38 -1.43 6.32 4.51
N ALA A 39 -0.13 6.11 4.62
CA ALA A 39 0.90 6.98 4.05
C ALA A 39 1.40 6.42 2.70
N SER A 40 1.40 7.24 1.66
CA SER A 40 1.92 6.86 0.33
C SER A 40 2.49 8.06 -0.41
N ASN A 41 3.41 7.82 -1.34
CA ASN A 41 3.88 8.84 -2.27
C ASN A 41 3.11 8.84 -3.60
N ASP A 42 1.95 8.17 -3.64
CA ASP A 42 1.04 8.19 -4.78
C ASP A 42 -0.03 9.28 -4.61
N HIS A 43 0.25 10.44 -5.18
CA HIS A 43 -0.66 11.58 -5.15
C HIS A 43 -1.99 11.31 -5.87
N ASP A 44 -1.97 10.55 -6.96
CA ASP A 44 -3.12 10.38 -7.84
C ASP A 44 -4.18 9.51 -7.15
N ILE A 45 -3.78 8.37 -6.58
CA ILE A 45 -4.69 7.51 -5.81
C ILE A 45 -5.22 8.23 -4.58
N ILE A 46 -4.36 8.90 -3.80
CA ILE A 46 -4.78 9.65 -2.61
C ILE A 46 -5.82 10.71 -2.97
N SER A 47 -5.56 11.47 -4.04
CA SER A 47 -6.48 12.51 -4.50
C SER A 47 -7.78 11.92 -5.02
N ALA A 48 -7.72 10.79 -5.71
CA ALA A 48 -8.89 10.12 -6.26
C ALA A 48 -9.81 9.50 -5.19
N ILE A 49 -9.28 9.00 -4.06
CA ILE A 49 -10.11 8.52 -2.94
C ILE A 49 -10.60 9.66 -2.05
N THR A 50 -9.83 10.76 -1.95
CA THR A 50 -10.20 11.92 -1.11
C THR A 50 -11.23 12.82 -1.81
N LYS A 51 -11.09 13.03 -3.12
CA LYS A 51 -12.02 13.84 -3.93
C LYS A 51 -12.35 13.14 -5.26
N PRO A 52 -13.14 12.04 -5.23
CA PRO A 52 -13.39 11.22 -6.42
C PRO A 52 -14.02 11.96 -7.59
N SER A 53 -14.88 12.95 -7.31
CA SER A 53 -15.54 13.76 -8.34
C SER A 53 -14.58 14.62 -9.16
N ALA A 54 -13.39 14.94 -8.62
CA ALA A 54 -12.36 15.69 -9.33
C ALA A 54 -11.43 14.80 -10.18
N TRP A 55 -11.53 13.47 -10.04
CA TRP A 55 -10.65 12.49 -10.71
C TRP A 55 -11.45 11.41 -11.46
N PRO A 56 -12.31 11.79 -12.42
CA PRO A 56 -13.19 10.84 -13.10
C PRO A 56 -12.44 9.76 -13.90
N SER A 57 -11.24 10.04 -14.38
CA SER A 57 -10.38 9.06 -15.06
C SER A 57 -9.91 7.93 -14.14
N LEU A 58 -9.91 8.16 -12.82
CA LEU A 58 -9.52 7.18 -11.81
C LEU A 58 -10.73 6.57 -11.08
N LYS A 59 -11.96 6.84 -11.56
CA LYS A 59 -13.20 6.42 -10.91
C LYS A 59 -13.26 4.91 -10.62
N PHE A 60 -12.79 4.09 -11.56
CA PHE A 60 -12.75 2.63 -11.36
C PHE A 60 -11.91 2.28 -10.12
N TYR A 61 -10.68 2.78 -10.05
CA TYR A 61 -9.77 2.51 -8.95
C TYR A 61 -10.30 3.08 -7.62
N SER A 62 -10.70 4.35 -7.61
CA SER A 62 -11.16 5.00 -6.38
C SER A 62 -12.44 4.38 -5.82
N SER A 63 -13.40 3.99 -6.68
CA SER A 63 -14.64 3.35 -6.21
C SER A 63 -14.38 2.00 -5.56
N ASN A 64 -13.46 1.19 -6.12
CA ASN A 64 -13.08 -0.09 -5.53
C ASN A 64 -12.37 0.09 -4.18
N LEU A 65 -11.42 1.03 -4.07
CA LEU A 65 -10.74 1.30 -2.80
C LEU A 65 -11.69 1.87 -1.74
N LEU A 66 -12.62 2.74 -2.14
CA LEU A 66 -13.62 3.31 -1.24
C LEU A 66 -14.57 2.24 -0.67
N ALA A 67 -14.88 1.20 -1.44
CA ALA A 67 -15.69 0.08 -0.95
C ALA A 67 -15.00 -0.66 0.22
N TRP A 68 -13.67 -0.80 0.18
CA TRP A 68 -12.90 -1.35 1.31
C TRP A 68 -12.83 -0.40 2.49
N LEU A 69 -12.62 0.89 2.22
CA LEU A 69 -12.49 1.94 3.24
C LEU A 69 -13.79 2.19 4.02
N HIS A 70 -14.95 1.88 3.42
CA HIS A 70 -16.25 2.02 4.07
C HIS A 70 -16.34 1.25 5.40
N ASP A 71 -15.63 0.13 5.52
CA ASP A 71 -15.66 -0.72 6.72
C ASP A 71 -14.63 -0.30 7.79
N ILE A 72 -13.79 0.70 7.51
CA ILE A 72 -12.79 1.21 8.45
C ILE A 72 -13.34 2.47 9.12
N VAL A 73 -13.47 2.43 10.45
CA VAL A 73 -14.16 3.47 11.25
C VAL A 73 -13.52 4.85 11.11
N ASP A 74 -12.21 4.93 11.28
CA ASP A 74 -11.43 6.16 11.15
C ASP A 74 -10.22 5.89 10.26
N TRP A 75 -10.14 6.59 9.14
CA TRP A 75 -8.99 6.48 8.27
C TRP A 75 -8.61 7.82 7.66
N LYS A 76 -7.32 7.97 7.37
CA LYS A 76 -6.78 9.08 6.60
C LYS A 76 -5.80 8.57 5.56
N ALA A 77 -5.85 9.14 4.36
CA ALA A 77 -4.82 8.97 3.35
C ALA A 77 -3.93 10.21 3.31
N GLN A 78 -2.62 10.02 3.41
CA GLN A 78 -1.65 11.11 3.46
C GLN A 78 -0.58 10.94 2.39
N PHE A 79 -0.32 12.03 1.67
CA PHE A 79 0.81 12.10 0.76
C PHE A 79 2.08 12.33 1.55
N HIS A 80 3.08 11.50 1.32
CA HIS A 80 4.38 11.55 1.97
C HIS A 80 5.49 11.53 0.91
N SER A 81 6.60 12.21 1.20
CA SER A 81 7.71 12.31 0.25
C SER A 81 8.42 10.97 0.08
N TYR A 82 9.37 10.92 -0.86
CA TYR A 82 10.19 9.73 -1.07
C TYR A 82 10.88 9.25 0.21
N HIS A 83 11.41 10.18 1.00
CA HIS A 83 12.21 9.89 2.19
C HIS A 83 11.33 9.38 3.34
N ASP A 84 10.13 9.93 3.49
CA ASP A 84 9.20 9.59 4.58
C ASP A 84 8.69 8.14 4.50
N ILE A 85 8.63 7.57 3.29
CA ILE A 85 8.17 6.19 3.05
C ILE A 85 9.29 5.23 2.61
N ILE A 86 10.55 5.56 2.94
CA ILE A 86 11.71 4.79 2.47
C ILE A 86 11.63 3.31 2.81
N GLY A 87 11.08 2.96 3.99
CA GLY A 87 10.90 1.56 4.40
C GLY A 87 10.02 0.78 3.41
N ALA A 88 8.84 1.30 3.06
CA ALA A 88 7.94 0.66 2.10
C ALA A 88 8.61 0.48 0.72
N LYS A 89 9.41 1.46 0.29
CA LYS A 89 10.14 1.39 -0.97
C LYS A 89 11.25 0.36 -0.98
N LEU A 90 12.01 0.26 0.11
CA LEU A 90 13.05 -0.76 0.24
C LEU A 90 12.44 -2.17 0.25
N ILE A 91 11.27 -2.35 0.89
CA ILE A 91 10.51 -3.60 0.81
C ILE A 91 10.16 -3.93 -0.64
N ALA A 92 9.52 -3.00 -1.36
CA ALA A 92 9.14 -3.22 -2.76
C ALA A 92 10.36 -3.49 -3.66
N LYS A 93 11.46 -2.75 -3.47
CA LYS A 93 12.72 -2.94 -4.21
C LYS A 93 13.35 -4.30 -3.94
N SER A 94 13.29 -4.80 -2.70
CA SER A 94 13.85 -6.12 -2.34
C SER A 94 13.14 -7.26 -3.08
N VAL A 95 11.83 -7.14 -3.34
CA VAL A 95 11.08 -8.15 -4.11
C VAL A 95 11.67 -8.31 -5.51
N ILE A 96 11.89 -7.18 -6.20
CA ILE A 96 12.33 -7.15 -7.60
C ILE A 96 13.82 -7.45 -7.72
N LYS A 97 14.65 -6.93 -6.81
CA LYS A 97 16.12 -7.03 -6.92
C LYS A 97 16.71 -8.28 -6.28
N GLU A 98 16.07 -8.82 -5.25
CA GLU A 98 16.60 -9.93 -4.45
C GLU A 98 15.74 -11.19 -4.59
N ASN A 99 14.80 -11.22 -5.55
CA ASN A 99 13.87 -12.33 -5.79
C ASN A 99 13.08 -12.77 -4.55
N LEU A 100 12.84 -11.83 -3.64
CA LEU A 100 12.17 -12.10 -2.37
C LEU A 100 10.65 -12.02 -2.53
N PHE A 101 10.08 -12.94 -3.30
CA PHE A 101 8.65 -12.99 -3.61
C PHE A 101 7.80 -13.52 -2.44
N GLN A 102 8.41 -14.30 -1.54
CA GLN A 102 7.73 -14.93 -0.41
C GLN A 102 7.43 -13.95 0.73
N SER A 103 6.42 -14.25 1.55
CA SER A 103 6.09 -13.46 2.74
C SER A 103 7.17 -13.62 3.83
N TYR A 104 7.25 -12.66 4.75
CA TYR A 104 8.17 -12.76 5.89
C TYR A 104 7.85 -13.90 6.85
N ILE A 105 6.61 -14.43 6.82
CA ILE A 105 6.23 -15.60 7.62
C ILE A 105 6.91 -16.87 7.08
N ALA A 106 7.07 -16.97 5.76
CA ALA A 106 7.63 -18.17 5.13
C ALA A 106 9.16 -18.24 5.22
N VAL A 107 9.85 -17.11 5.10
CA VAL A 107 11.33 -17.06 4.96
C VAL A 107 12.02 -16.10 5.94
N GLY A 108 11.28 -15.45 6.84
CA GLY A 108 11.80 -14.40 7.70
C GLY A 108 11.89 -13.03 7.00
N PHE A 109 12.12 -11.99 7.80
CA PHE A 109 12.34 -10.63 7.29
C PHE A 109 13.84 -10.36 7.05
N PRO A 110 14.20 -9.52 6.06
CA PRO A 110 15.60 -9.17 5.80
C PRO A 110 16.23 -8.41 6.98
N SER A 111 17.50 -8.66 7.28
CA SER A 111 18.21 -8.00 8.39
C SER A 111 18.27 -6.48 8.28
N TRP A 112 18.22 -5.92 7.07
CA TRP A 112 18.18 -4.46 6.89
C TRP A 112 16.86 -3.84 7.39
N LEU A 113 15.77 -4.61 7.44
CA LEU A 113 14.44 -4.12 7.83
C LEU A 113 14.38 -3.73 9.31
N SER A 114 15.10 -4.46 10.18
CA SER A 114 15.14 -4.13 11.62
C SER A 114 15.80 -2.77 11.89
N ASN A 115 16.68 -2.30 11.00
CA ASN A 115 17.39 -1.03 11.18
C ASN A 115 16.55 0.19 10.73
N LEU A 116 15.39 -0.02 10.10
CA LEU A 116 14.55 1.06 9.55
C LEU A 116 13.43 1.53 10.48
N PHE A 117 13.01 0.69 11.42
CA PHE A 117 11.83 0.91 12.25
C PHE A 117 12.13 0.81 13.77
N VAL A 118 13.36 1.14 14.15
CA VAL A 118 13.82 1.19 15.56
C VAL A 118 13.19 2.38 16.27
#